data_AF-A0A6G0WFJ2-F1
#
_entry.id   AF-A0A6G0WFJ2-F1
#
_cell.length_a   1.000
_cell.length_b   1.000
_cell.length_c   1.000
_cell.angle_alpha   90.00
_cell.angle_beta   90.00
_cell.angle_gamma   90.00
#
_symmetry.space_group_name_H-M   'P 1'
#
loop_
_entity.id
_entity.type
_entity.pdbx_description
1 polymer ?
#
loop_
_entity_poly.entity_id
_entity_poly.type
_entity_poly.pdbx_seq_one_letter_code
_entity_poly.pdbx_strand_id
1 'polypeptide(L)'
;MTPRTHLSVSQKKQIKDYHIGNPKLTQDDLCRWALTKFGCRVGRSTMSKILNEDLPQTLTPDAKRLQKGRFPDVEEELYKFVLANQTKVPLTDFVLYKKANELLAYTLFLVPVHVLPQDFHQIKSPFHTFSNRAHIPVELSRL
;
A
#
# COMPACT_ATOMS: atom_id res chain seq x y z
N MET A 1 -20.23 -14.37 19.45
CA MET A 1 -19.40 -14.35 18.23
C MET A 1 -18.23 -13.41 18.45
N THR A 2 -16.98 -13.89 18.38
CA THR A 2 -15.81 -13.00 18.40
C THR A 2 -15.72 -12.26 17.05
N PRO A 3 -15.54 -10.94 17.03
CA PRO A 3 -15.46 -10.18 15.78
C PRO A 3 -14.31 -10.70 14.91
N ARG A 4 -14.53 -10.69 13.59
CA ARG A 4 -13.51 -11.10 12.61
C ARG A 4 -12.25 -10.24 12.80
N THR A 5 -11.15 -10.90 13.10
CA THR A 5 -9.84 -10.26 13.24
C THR A 5 -9.39 -9.73 11.88
N HIS A 6 -9.10 -8.43 11.79
CA HIS A 6 -8.51 -7.81 10.61
C HIS A 6 -7.03 -7.51 10.89
N LEU A 7 -6.14 -8.27 10.24
CA LEU A 7 -4.71 -7.99 10.23
C LEU A 7 -4.35 -7.00 9.12
N SER A 8 -3.50 -6.02 9.45
CA SER A 8 -2.88 -5.13 8.47
C SER A 8 -1.87 -5.89 7.60
N VAL A 9 -1.42 -5.26 6.51
CA VAL A 9 -0.40 -5.86 5.63
C VAL A 9 0.94 -5.97 6.36
N SER A 10 1.31 -4.99 7.19
CA SER A 10 2.51 -5.02 8.02
C SER A 10 2.51 -6.17 9.02
N GLN A 11 1.37 -6.44 9.66
CA GLN A 11 1.22 -7.57 10.60
C GLN A 11 1.37 -8.90 9.86
N LYS A 12 0.75 -9.04 8.68
CA LYS A 12 0.92 -10.24 7.84
C LYS A 12 2.37 -10.43 7.40
N LYS A 13 3.08 -9.34 7.07
CA LYS A 13 4.51 -9.37 6.73
C LYS A 13 5.35 -9.85 7.91
N GLN A 14 5.13 -9.30 9.10
CA GLN A 14 5.82 -9.74 10.31
C GLN A 14 5.62 -11.23 10.60
N ILE A 15 4.42 -11.77 10.35
CA ILE A 15 4.16 -13.21 10.46
C ILE A 15 5.03 -14.00 9.47
N LYS A 16 5.10 -13.58 8.20
CA LYS A 16 5.95 -14.23 7.20
C LYS A 16 7.42 -14.19 7.59
N ASP A 17 7.93 -13.01 7.95
CA ASP A 17 9.32 -12.81 8.33
C ASP A 17 9.68 -13.67 9.56
N TYR A 18 8.77 -13.76 10.53
CA TYR A 18 8.94 -14.61 11.71
C TYR A 18 8.96 -16.10 11.35
N HIS A 19 8.10 -16.55 10.43
CA HIS A 19 8.11 -17.94 9.96
C HIS A 19 9.38 -18.28 9.16
N ILE A 20 9.85 -17.37 8.31
CA ILE A 20 11.11 -17.53 7.55
C ILE A 20 12.30 -17.69 8.51
N GLY A 21 12.34 -16.88 9.57
CA GLY A 21 13.37 -17.00 10.61
C GLY A 21 13.23 -18.24 11.50
N ASN A 22 12.08 -18.91 11.49
CA ASN A 22 11.76 -20.04 12.36
C ASN A 22 10.97 -21.14 11.62
N PRO A 23 11.57 -21.81 10.61
CA PRO A 23 10.85 -22.73 9.71
C PRO A 23 10.30 -23.99 10.41
N LYS A 24 10.79 -24.31 11.61
CA LYS A 24 10.33 -25.45 12.43
C LYS A 24 9.03 -25.17 13.19
N LEU A 25 8.58 -23.91 13.26
CA LEU A 25 7.35 -23.58 13.97
C LEU A 25 6.15 -24.16 13.25
N THR A 26 5.26 -24.78 14.02
CA THR A 26 3.99 -25.22 13.49
C THR A 26 3.07 -24.03 13.25
N GLN A 27 2.04 -24.25 12.44
CA GLN A 27 1.00 -23.23 12.23
C GLN A 27 0.28 -22.84 13.52
N ASP A 28 0.18 -23.76 14.49
CA ASP A 28 -0.43 -23.47 15.79
C ASP A 28 0.46 -22.55 16.64
N ASP A 29 1.77 -22.76 16.59
CA ASP A 29 2.74 -21.90 17.26
C ASP A 29 2.73 -20.48 16.67
N LEU A 30 2.61 -20.36 15.34
CA LEU A 30 2.43 -19.06 14.69
C LEU A 30 1.12 -18.38 15.11
N CYS A 31 0.03 -19.13 15.31
CA CYS A 31 -1.23 -18.57 15.79
C CYS A 31 -1.11 -18.04 17.23
N ARG A 32 -0.42 -18.80 18.11
CA ARG A 32 -0.13 -18.37 19.48
C ARG A 32 0.78 -17.14 19.49
N TRP A 33 1.82 -17.14 18.66
CA TRP A 33 2.71 -16.01 18.51
C TRP A 33 1.96 -14.75 18.05
N ALA A 34 1.09 -14.86 17.05
CA ALA A 34 0.28 -13.74 16.57
C ALA A 34 -0.68 -13.21 17.65
N LEU A 35 -1.23 -14.09 18.49
CA LEU A 35 -2.03 -13.68 19.64
C LEU A 35 -1.20 -12.88 20.65
N THR A 36 -0.02 -13.37 21.02
CA THR A 36 0.88 -12.67 21.96
C THR A 36 1.39 -11.34 21.39
N LYS A 37 1.71 -11.30 20.09
CA LYS A 37 2.32 -10.13 19.44
C LYS A 37 1.32 -9.03 19.13
N PHE A 38 0.11 -9.38 18.66
CA PHE A 38 -0.87 -8.42 18.14
C PHE A 38 -2.16 -8.34 18.99
N GLY A 39 -2.29 -9.17 20.03
CA GLY A 39 -3.49 -9.22 20.87
C GLY A 39 -4.72 -9.79 20.18
N CYS A 40 -4.56 -10.45 19.02
CA CYS A 40 -5.68 -10.91 18.21
C CYS A 40 -5.59 -12.39 17.84
N ARG A 41 -6.72 -13.10 17.91
CA ARG A 41 -6.78 -14.51 17.50
C ARG A 41 -6.82 -14.63 15.98
N VAL A 42 -5.88 -15.40 15.45
CA VAL A 42 -5.78 -15.75 14.02
C VAL A 42 -6.05 -17.25 13.90
N GLY A 43 -6.97 -17.64 13.02
CA GLY A 43 -7.27 -19.06 12.79
C GLY A 43 -6.23 -19.71 11.87
N ARG A 44 -6.06 -21.04 11.99
CA ARG A 44 -5.15 -21.83 11.14
C ARG A 44 -5.39 -21.62 9.64
N SER A 45 -6.65 -21.55 9.21
CA SER A 45 -6.99 -21.28 7.80
C SER A 45 -6.49 -19.91 7.33
N THR A 46 -6.64 -18.87 8.15
CA THR A 46 -6.10 -17.53 7.87
C THR A 46 -4.58 -17.54 7.86
N MET A 47 -3.95 -18.26 8.79
CA MET A 47 -2.50 -18.40 8.84
C MET A 47 -1.97 -19.05 7.55
N SER A 48 -2.65 -20.10 7.06
CA SER A 48 -2.30 -20.77 5.80
C SER A 48 -2.32 -19.78 4.63
N LYS A 49 -3.38 -18.97 4.53
CA LYS A 49 -3.48 -17.93 3.50
C LYS A 49 -2.35 -16.92 3.60
N ILE A 50 -2.06 -16.44 4.81
CA ILE A 50 -0.99 -15.45 5.02
C ILE A 50 0.36 -16.00 4.57
N LEU A 51 0.67 -17.28 4.85
CA LEU A 51 1.96 -17.87 4.49
C LEU A 51 2.08 -18.13 2.98
N ASN A 52 0.98 -18.55 2.34
CA ASN A 52 0.99 -19.00 0.94
C ASN A 52 0.68 -17.88 -0.08
N GLU A 53 -0.07 -16.85 0.30
CA GLU A 53 -0.45 -15.76 -0.62
C GLU A 53 0.57 -14.64 -0.60
N ASP A 54 0.83 -14.04 -1.76
CA ASP A 54 1.62 -12.81 -1.83
C ASP A 54 0.92 -11.67 -1.11
N LEU A 55 1.71 -10.90 -0.35
CA LEU A 55 1.20 -9.75 0.34
C LEU A 55 1.07 -8.59 -0.65
N PRO A 56 -0.05 -7.86 -0.64
CA PRO A 56 -0.22 -6.73 -1.53
C PRO A 56 0.84 -5.67 -1.21
N GLN A 57 1.49 -5.14 -2.24
CA GLN A 57 2.30 -3.94 -2.10
C GLN A 57 1.34 -2.77 -1.85
N THR A 58 1.45 -2.13 -0.70
CA THR A 58 0.58 -1.01 -0.33
C THR A 58 1.38 0.09 0.35
N LEU A 59 0.95 1.32 0.07
CA LEU A 59 1.43 2.56 0.68
C LEU A 59 1.04 2.69 2.15
N THR A 60 0.01 1.95 2.57
CA THR A 60 -0.52 1.97 3.95
C THR A 60 -0.43 0.58 4.57
N PRO A 61 0.79 0.08 4.82
CA PRO A 61 0.95 -1.29 5.30
C PRO A 61 0.26 -1.52 6.66
N ASP A 62 0.10 -0.47 7.46
CA ASP A 62 -0.59 -0.51 8.77
C ASP A 62 -2.11 -0.31 8.70
N ALA A 63 -2.66 0.04 7.53
CA ALA A 63 -4.11 0.19 7.40
C ALA A 63 -4.81 -1.17 7.48
N LYS A 64 -5.89 -1.24 8.29
CA LYS A 64 -6.72 -2.44 8.43
C LYS A 64 -7.65 -2.70 7.24
N ARG A 65 -7.83 -1.70 6.37
CA ARG A 65 -8.60 -1.79 5.12
C ARG A 65 -7.74 -1.29 3.97
N LEU A 66 -7.64 -2.11 2.92
CA LEU A 66 -7.04 -1.71 1.66
C LEU A 66 -8.08 -0.94 0.85
N GLN A 67 -8.11 0.39 0.99
CA GLN A 67 -8.97 1.23 0.17
C GLN A 67 -8.20 1.69 -1.06
N LYS A 68 -8.53 1.13 -2.23
CA LYS A 68 -7.98 1.58 -3.51
C LYS A 68 -8.45 3.02 -3.79
N GLY A 69 -7.55 3.88 -4.26
CA GLY A 69 -7.93 5.20 -4.74
C GLY A 69 -8.60 5.15 -6.12
N ARG A 70 -8.83 6.33 -6.71
CA ARG A 70 -9.52 6.48 -8.01
C ARG A 70 -8.73 5.87 -9.18
N PHE A 71 -7.40 5.82 -9.07
CA PHE A 71 -6.50 5.32 -10.11
C PHE A 71 -5.48 4.32 -9.51
N PRO A 72 -5.92 3.10 -9.14
CA PRO A 72 -5.08 2.17 -8.37
C PRO A 72 -3.78 1.77 -9.08
N ASP A 73 -3.82 1.63 -10.41
CA ASP A 73 -2.64 1.23 -11.19
C ASP A 73 -1.59 2.36 -11.23
N VAL A 74 -2.05 3.62 -11.30
CA VAL A 74 -1.18 4.80 -11.22
C VAL A 74 -0.58 4.95 -9.83
N GLU A 75 -1.37 4.68 -8.77
CA GLU A 75 -0.87 4.70 -7.39
C GLU A 75 0.23 3.64 -7.18
N GLU A 76 0.11 2.46 -7.77
CA GLU A 76 1.13 1.40 -7.68
C GLU A 76 2.43 1.81 -8.38
N GLU A 77 2.36 2.34 -9.60
CA GLU A 77 3.55 2.79 -10.34
C GLU A 77 4.21 4.01 -9.67
N LEU A 78 3.41 4.93 -9.12
CA LEU A 78 3.91 6.05 -8.35
C LEU A 78 4.61 5.57 -7.06
N TYR A 79 4.10 4.52 -6.42
CA TYR A 79 4.76 3.91 -5.26
C TYR A 79 6.13 3.31 -5.61
N LYS A 80 6.21 2.55 -6.72
CA LYS A 80 7.48 2.00 -7.21
C LYS A 80 8.49 3.13 -7.48
N PHE A 81 8.03 4.23 -8.07
CA PHE A 81 8.84 5.43 -8.28
C PHE A 81 9.35 6.02 -6.96
N VAL A 82 8.49 6.16 -5.95
CA VAL A 82 8.88 6.65 -4.61
C VAL A 82 9.95 5.75 -4.00
N LEU A 83 9.72 4.43 -3.93
CA LEU A 83 10.68 3.48 -3.36
C LEU A 83 12.05 3.53 -4.06
N ALA A 84 12.06 3.69 -5.39
CA ALA A 84 13.28 3.75 -6.17
C ALA A 84 14.10 5.06 -6.00
N ASN A 85 13.45 6.13 -5.53
CA ASN A 85 14.02 7.49 -5.50
C ASN A 85 14.09 8.12 -4.10
N GLN A 86 13.46 7.54 -3.08
CA GLN A 86 13.39 8.10 -1.72
C GLN A 86 14.76 8.36 -1.08
N THR A 87 15.82 7.66 -1.52
CA THR A 87 17.20 7.85 -1.04
C THR A 87 18.07 8.69 -1.99
N LYS A 88 17.56 9.04 -3.18
CA LYS A 88 18.33 9.67 -4.26
C LYS A 88 17.97 11.14 -4.47
N VAL A 89 16.70 11.49 -4.28
CA VAL A 89 16.18 12.84 -4.56
C VAL A 89 15.13 13.21 -3.51
N PRO A 90 15.06 14.47 -3.08
CA PRO A 90 13.93 14.96 -2.30
C PRO A 90 12.61 14.77 -3.07
N LEU A 91 11.73 13.91 -2.54
CA LEU A 91 10.42 13.65 -3.13
C LEU A 91 9.43 14.73 -2.70
N THR A 92 9.34 15.80 -3.49
CA THR A 92 8.35 16.88 -3.27
C THR A 92 7.05 16.59 -3.99
N ASP A 93 5.97 17.24 -3.56
CA ASP A 93 4.65 17.16 -4.19
C ASP A 93 4.72 17.41 -5.70
N PHE A 94 5.48 18.41 -6.13
CA PHE A 94 5.63 18.74 -7.56
C PHE A 94 6.20 17.57 -8.37
N VAL A 95 7.20 16.86 -7.85
CA VAL A 95 7.80 15.70 -8.52
C VAL A 95 6.78 14.56 -8.63
N LEU A 96 6.01 14.32 -7.56
CA LEU A 96 4.96 13.30 -7.56
C LEU A 96 3.81 13.64 -8.51
N TYR A 97 3.34 14.88 -8.53
CA TYR A 97 2.33 15.35 -9.46
C TYR A 97 2.79 15.21 -10.91
N LYS A 98 4.02 15.63 -11.22
CA LYS A 98 4.58 15.48 -12.56
C LYS A 98 4.62 14.01 -12.97
N LYS A 99 5.14 13.13 -12.11
CA LYS A 99 5.23 11.70 -12.42
C LYS A 99 3.86 11.05 -12.61
N ALA A 100 2.89 11.42 -11.79
CA ALA A 100 1.55 10.86 -11.90
C ALA A 100 0.82 11.33 -13.17
N ASN A 101 1.02 12.59 -13.57
CA ASN A 101 0.51 13.10 -14.84
C ASN A 101 1.15 12.39 -16.04
N GLU A 102 2.46 12.12 -16.00
CA GLU A 102 3.12 11.29 -17.02
C GLU A 102 2.45 9.91 -17.11
N LEU A 103 2.28 9.22 -15.97
CA LEU A 103 1.66 7.90 -15.91
C LEU A 103 0.23 7.90 -16.48
N LEU A 104 -0.59 8.89 -16.10
CA LEU A 104 -1.95 9.06 -16.62
C LEU A 104 -1.97 9.36 -18.12
N ALA A 105 -1.06 10.21 -18.61
CA ALA A 105 -0.95 10.51 -20.03
C ALA A 105 -0.58 9.26 -20.85
N TYR A 106 0.32 8.41 -20.34
CA TYR A 106 0.64 7.12 -20.96
C TYR A 106 -0.53 6.14 -20.94
N THR A 107 -1.35 6.15 -19.89
CA THR A 107 -2.55 5.30 -19.84
C THR A 107 -3.62 5.75 -20.84
N LEU A 108 -3.74 7.06 -21.08
CA LEU A 108 -4.69 7.66 -22.02
C LEU A 108 -4.29 7.50 -23.50
N PHE A 109 -3.01 7.28 -23.81
CA PHE A 109 -2.56 7.05 -25.19
C PHE A 109 -2.97 5.69 -25.76
N LEU A 110 -3.53 4.79 -24.94
CA LEU A 110 -4.05 3.48 -25.32
C LEU A 110 -5.59 3.43 -25.35
N VAL A 111 -6.28 4.56 -25.14
CA VAL A 111 -7.75 4.67 -25.14
C VAL A 111 -8.17 5.75 -26.15
N PRO A 112 -9.17 5.51 -27.03
CA PRO A 112 -9.59 6.54 -27.97
C PRO A 112 -10.05 7.82 -27.25
N VAL A 113 -9.70 8.96 -27.86
CA VAL A 113 -9.65 10.36 -27.38
C VAL A 113 -10.92 10.93 -26.72
N HIS A 114 -11.99 10.14 -26.51
CA HIS A 114 -13.28 10.67 -26.03
C HIS A 114 -13.47 10.71 -24.50
N VAL A 115 -12.46 10.36 -23.71
CA VAL A 115 -12.52 10.53 -22.24
C VAL A 115 -11.23 11.20 -21.74
N LEU A 116 -10.91 12.38 -22.27
CA LEU A 116 -10.12 13.32 -21.48
C LEU A 116 -11.07 13.95 -20.45
N PRO A 117 -10.89 13.68 -19.14
CA PRO A 117 -11.65 14.41 -18.14
C PRO A 117 -11.26 15.89 -18.28
N GLN A 118 -12.23 16.76 -18.53
CA GLN A 118 -12.05 18.21 -18.62
C GLN A 118 -11.56 18.85 -17.30
N ASP A 119 -11.29 18.04 -16.28
CA ASP A 119 -10.99 18.42 -14.90
C ASP A 119 -9.56 18.03 -14.49
N PHE A 120 -8.56 18.24 -15.35
CA PHE A 120 -7.15 18.07 -14.97
C PHE A 120 -6.73 18.97 -13.79
N HIS A 121 -7.51 20.02 -13.48
CA HIS A 121 -7.33 20.87 -12.31
C HIS A 121 -7.88 20.28 -10.99
N GLN A 122 -8.61 19.16 -11.01
CA GLN A 122 -9.22 18.56 -9.81
C GLN A 122 -8.38 17.43 -9.17
N ILE A 123 -7.21 17.09 -9.71
CA ILE A 123 -6.44 15.91 -9.26
C ILE A 123 -5.63 16.16 -7.96
N LYS A 124 -5.59 17.40 -7.45
CA LYS A 124 -4.95 17.71 -6.15
C LYS A 124 -5.51 16.88 -4.99
N SER A 125 -6.83 16.64 -4.98
CA SER A 125 -7.52 15.94 -3.87
C SER A 125 -7.19 14.43 -3.77
N PRO A 126 -7.24 13.64 -4.87
CA PRO A 126 -6.79 12.26 -4.85
C PRO A 126 -5.31 12.07 -4.48
N PHE A 127 -4.41 12.96 -4.93
CA PHE A 127 -2.97 12.84 -4.65
C PHE A 127 -2.58 13.27 -3.25
N HIS A 128 -3.25 14.28 -2.68
CA HIS A 128 -3.08 14.60 -1.27
C HIS A 128 -3.51 13.41 -0.39
N THR A 129 -4.57 12.69 -0.80
CA THR A 129 -4.98 11.43 -0.16
C THR A 129 -3.92 10.34 -0.30
N PHE A 130 -3.29 10.21 -1.48
CA PHE A 130 -2.16 9.30 -1.70
C PHE A 130 -0.95 9.63 -0.81
N SER A 131 -0.54 10.89 -0.77
CA SER A 131 0.65 11.34 -0.04
C SER A 131 0.49 11.12 1.48
N ASN A 132 -0.70 11.46 2.01
CA ASN A 132 -1.05 11.18 3.40
C ASN A 132 -1.08 9.68 3.72
N ARG A 133 -1.57 8.85 2.78
CA ARG A 133 -1.56 7.38 2.93
C ARG A 133 -0.13 6.83 2.93
N ALA A 134 0.70 7.32 2.02
CA ALA A 134 2.08 6.89 1.83
C ALA A 134 3.04 7.28 2.96
N HIS A 135 2.59 8.10 3.92
CA HIS A 135 3.45 8.67 4.98
C HIS A 135 4.72 9.32 4.41
N ILE A 136 4.64 9.89 3.21
CA ILE A 136 5.74 10.64 2.61
C ILE A 136 5.77 11.98 3.36
N PRO A 137 6.91 12.40 3.94
CA PRO A 137 7.00 13.69 4.59
C PRO A 137 6.79 14.80 3.55
N VAL A 138 5.60 15.39 3.57
CA VAL A 138 5.23 16.50 2.69
C VAL A 138 5.77 17.78 3.33
N GLU A 139 6.93 18.24 2.85
CA GLU A 139 7.32 19.64 3.03
C GLU A 139 6.34 20.49 2.20
N LEU A 140 5.33 21.05 2.87
CA LEU A 140 4.43 22.05 2.30
C LEU A 140 5.26 23.28 1.94
N SER A 141 5.83 23.29 0.74
CA SER A 141 6.30 24.51 0.10
C SER A 141 5.06 25.36 -0.15
N ARG A 142 4.77 26.26 0.80
CA ARG A 142 3.82 27.36 0.61
C ARG A 142 4.28 28.15 -0.61
N LEU A 143 3.59 27.96 -1.73
CA LEU A 143 3.55 28.88 -2.87
C LEU A 143 2.10 29.00 -3.33
#